data_AF-A0A7V4G7E5-F1
#
_entry.id   AF-A0A7V4G7E5-F1
#
_cell.length_a   1.000
_cell.length_b   1.000
_cell.length_c   1.000
_cell.angle_alpha   90.00
_cell.angle_beta   90.00
_cell.angle_gamma   90.00
#
_symmetry.space_group_name_H-M   'P 1'
#
loop_
_entity.id
_entity.type
_entity.pdbx_description
1 polymer ?
#
loop_
_entity_poly.entity_id
_entity_poly.type
_entity_poly.pdbx_seq_one_letter_code
_entity_poly.pdbx_strand_id
1 'polypeptide(L)'
;SRYSRYVGDIFGSLLAIEATLAFFLESTFLAVWAFGWKRLSPRMHAACIWLVALASNLSALWILIANAWMQHPVGYVLRNNRAELSDFFAVVTQPFAWQIFFHTVSGAYILTGFFVMGVSAYHLLRKQHVAFFTKSFRLALGMALIFSVAEVVQGHIHGAEVAKIQPAKLAAMEALWETKAGAPQTLFIIPDEKNERNLVEFGAIPGALSMLAYHDPNAVVKGLKDFKPEDRPPVTLTFVAFRIMVGLGFLFVALTGWTWVRRKKLLESPGLLKILIWSIPLPYIALQAGWIVTEVGRQPWIVYGIMRTKDAVSPIAASQVGISLTAFIVVYTVLGIVAFYLIRKFAIAGPAPEPATARGEV
;
A
#
# COMPACT_ATOMS: atom_id res chain seq x y z
N SER A 1 24.33 8.26 -0.52
CA SER A 1 24.84 9.64 -0.53
C SER A 1 24.78 10.27 -1.91
N ARG A 2 25.13 9.56 -2.99
CA ARG A 2 24.99 10.08 -4.37
C ARG A 2 23.55 10.42 -4.73
N TYR A 3 22.61 9.52 -4.45
CA TYR A 3 21.17 9.79 -4.56
C TYR A 3 20.78 11.11 -3.87
N SER A 4 21.08 11.24 -2.58
CA SER A 4 20.72 12.41 -1.77
C SER A 4 21.30 13.72 -2.32
N ARG A 5 22.53 13.70 -2.85
CA ARG A 5 23.12 14.89 -3.50
C ARG A 5 22.43 15.22 -4.83
N TYR A 6 22.04 14.20 -5.58
CA TYR A 6 21.45 14.34 -6.90
C TYR A 6 20.00 14.86 -6.84
N VAL A 7 19.17 14.36 -5.91
CA VAL A 7 17.74 14.73 -5.85
C VAL A 7 17.34 15.57 -4.64
N GLY A 8 18.29 15.90 -3.76
CA GLY A 8 18.00 16.41 -2.43
C GLY A 8 17.22 17.74 -2.40
N ASP A 9 17.25 18.51 -3.48
CA ASP A 9 16.52 19.78 -3.57
C ASP A 9 15.00 19.56 -3.63
N ILE A 10 14.57 18.52 -4.35
CA ILE A 10 13.18 18.13 -4.46
C ILE A 10 12.80 17.22 -3.30
N PHE A 11 13.52 16.09 -3.17
CA PHE A 11 13.17 15.03 -2.24
C PHE A 11 13.32 15.49 -0.78
N GLY A 12 14.41 16.20 -0.46
CA GLY A 12 14.66 16.69 0.89
C GLY A 12 13.61 17.69 1.37
N SER A 13 13.15 18.58 0.48
CA SER A 13 12.11 19.57 0.79
C SER A 13 10.78 18.90 1.15
N LEU A 14 10.36 17.88 0.40
CA LEU A 14 9.12 17.13 0.67
C LEU A 14 9.18 16.38 2.01
N LEU A 15 10.30 15.71 2.30
CA LEU A 15 10.48 14.98 3.57
C LEU A 15 10.58 15.93 4.76
N ALA A 16 11.15 17.12 4.59
CA ALA A 16 11.20 18.13 5.65
C ALA A 16 9.80 18.63 6.02
N ILE A 17 8.92 18.85 5.02
CA ILE A 17 7.51 19.21 5.25
C ILE A 17 6.78 18.10 6.00
N GLU A 18 6.95 16.84 5.57
CA GLU A 18 6.38 15.68 6.27
C GLU A 18 6.76 15.67 7.75
N ALA A 19 8.07 15.77 8.03
CA ALA A 19 8.59 15.69 9.38
C ALA A 19 8.09 16.84 10.27
N THR A 20 8.12 18.06 9.76
CA THR A 20 7.77 19.26 10.54
C THR A 20 6.27 19.43 10.75
N LEU A 21 5.45 19.05 9.78
CA LEU A 21 4.01 19.27 9.83
C LEU A 21 3.27 18.04 10.36
N ALA A 22 3.50 16.87 9.77
CA ALA A 22 2.69 15.69 10.04
C ALA A 22 3.16 14.96 11.31
N PHE A 23 4.45 14.61 11.41
CA PHE A 23 4.94 13.84 12.57
C PHE A 23 4.80 14.58 13.89
N PHE A 24 5.14 15.88 13.94
CA PHE A 24 4.95 16.66 15.16
C PHE A 24 3.49 16.75 15.58
N LEU A 25 2.59 16.96 14.62
CA LEU A 25 1.14 17.02 14.89
C LEU A 25 0.65 15.67 15.41
N GLU A 26 1.00 14.58 14.75
CA GLU A 26 0.64 13.22 15.16
C GLU A 26 1.16 12.89 16.56
N SER A 27 2.46 13.00 16.79
CA SER A 27 3.09 12.59 18.05
C SER A 27 2.59 13.41 19.23
N THR A 28 2.36 14.71 19.03
CA THR A 28 1.87 15.61 20.07
C THR A 28 0.43 15.26 20.43
N PHE A 29 -0.48 15.19 19.44
CA PHE A 29 -1.89 14.93 19.71
C PHE A 29 -2.17 13.49 20.13
N LEU A 30 -1.34 12.52 19.72
CA LEU A 30 -1.43 11.15 20.21
C LEU A 30 -1.08 11.06 21.70
N ALA A 31 -0.04 11.77 22.15
CA ALA A 31 0.31 11.86 23.57
C ALA A 31 -0.81 12.56 24.37
N VAL A 32 -1.31 13.69 23.87
CA VAL A 32 -2.43 14.41 24.50
C VAL A 32 -3.68 13.53 24.58
N TRP A 33 -3.98 12.76 23.53
CA TRP A 33 -5.10 11.83 23.52
C TRP A 33 -4.91 10.68 24.53
N ALA A 34 -3.72 10.07 24.56
CA ALA A 34 -3.42 8.94 25.43
C ALA A 34 -3.50 9.31 26.92
N PHE A 35 -2.99 10.49 27.30
CA PHE A 35 -2.94 10.93 28.71
C PHE A 35 -4.09 11.88 29.09
N GLY A 36 -4.90 12.33 28.12
CA GLY A 36 -5.91 13.36 28.28
C GLY A 36 -7.29 12.88 28.73
N TRP A 37 -7.53 11.57 28.87
CA TRP A 37 -8.88 11.02 29.10
C TRP A 37 -9.62 11.61 30.30
N LYS A 38 -8.90 11.88 31.41
CA LYS A 38 -9.46 12.50 32.63
C LYS A 38 -9.22 14.01 32.73
N ARG A 39 -8.54 14.61 31.75
CA ARG A 39 -8.09 16.02 31.78
C ARG A 39 -8.75 16.89 30.71
N LEU A 40 -9.27 16.28 29.65
CA LEU A 40 -9.93 16.96 28.54
C LEU A 40 -11.44 16.70 28.59
N SER A 41 -12.23 17.66 28.09
CA SER A 41 -13.64 17.37 27.82
C SER A 41 -13.76 16.28 26.74
N PRO A 42 -14.86 15.53 26.68
CA PRO A 42 -15.07 14.50 25.65
C PRO A 42 -14.93 15.02 24.22
N ARG A 43 -15.33 16.28 23.95
CA ARG A 43 -15.21 16.91 22.63
C ARG A 43 -13.75 17.22 22.28
N MET A 44 -12.98 17.75 23.23
CA MET A 44 -11.56 18.02 23.01
C MET A 44 -10.77 16.72 22.84
N HIS A 45 -11.08 15.70 23.65
CA HIS A 45 -10.45 14.38 23.53
C HIS A 45 -10.72 13.75 22.14
N ALA A 46 -11.97 13.82 21.67
CA ALA A 46 -12.32 13.39 20.32
C ALA A 46 -11.63 14.22 19.22
N ALA A 47 -11.50 15.54 19.40
CA ALA A 47 -10.77 16.39 18.45
C ALA A 47 -9.30 15.96 18.33
N CYS A 48 -8.64 15.56 19.44
CA CYS A 48 -7.27 15.07 19.40
C CYS A 48 -7.10 13.83 18.50
N ILE A 49 -8.00 12.85 18.59
CA ILE A 49 -7.85 11.64 17.75
C ILE A 49 -8.14 11.91 16.27
N TRP A 50 -9.02 12.88 15.97
CA TRP A 50 -9.22 13.35 14.60
C TRP A 50 -8.01 14.08 14.04
N LEU A 51 -7.32 14.88 14.86
CA LEU A 51 -6.07 15.53 14.47
C LEU A 51 -4.95 14.49 14.23
N VAL A 52 -4.88 13.44 15.04
CA VAL A 52 -3.97 12.30 14.80
C VAL A 52 -4.29 11.66 13.44
N ALA A 53 -5.56 11.33 13.18
CA ALA A 53 -5.96 10.73 11.91
C ALA A 53 -5.62 11.62 10.70
N LEU A 54 -5.88 12.94 10.81
CA LEU A 54 -5.50 13.92 9.79
C LEU A 54 -3.97 13.96 9.60
N ALA A 55 -3.20 14.00 10.69
CA ALA A 55 -1.75 14.03 10.66
C ALA A 55 -1.16 12.79 9.99
N SER A 56 -1.65 11.59 10.30
CA SER A 56 -1.20 10.36 9.67
C SER A 56 -1.49 10.33 8.17
N ASN A 57 -2.63 10.87 7.74
CA ASN A 57 -2.94 11.01 6.30
C ASN A 57 -2.06 12.08 5.63
N LEU A 58 -1.74 13.18 6.31
CA LEU A 58 -0.81 14.19 5.80
C LEU A 58 0.62 13.65 5.69
N SER A 59 1.07 12.81 6.63
CA SER A 59 2.35 12.12 6.52
C SER A 59 2.37 11.22 5.28
N ALA A 60 1.35 10.37 5.14
CA ALA A 60 1.19 9.53 3.96
C ALA A 60 1.19 10.37 2.66
N LEU A 61 0.51 11.52 2.62
CA LEU A 61 0.50 12.39 1.45
C LEU A 61 1.91 12.86 1.06
N TRP A 62 2.66 13.44 2.00
CA TRP A 62 3.96 14.03 1.69
C TRP A 62 5.01 12.98 1.31
N ILE A 63 5.04 11.84 2.01
CA ILE A 63 5.99 10.77 1.67
C ILE A 63 5.63 10.11 0.32
N LEU A 64 4.34 10.01 -0.01
CA LEU A 64 3.89 9.44 -1.27
C LEU A 64 4.05 10.41 -2.44
N ILE A 65 3.96 11.73 -2.23
CA ILE A 65 4.38 12.72 -3.25
C ILE A 65 5.87 12.55 -3.56
N ALA A 66 6.70 12.35 -2.54
CA ALA A 66 8.13 12.12 -2.73
C ALA A 66 8.39 10.81 -3.51
N ASN A 67 7.70 9.72 -3.17
CA ASN A 67 7.78 8.47 -3.93
C ASN A 67 7.25 8.62 -5.37
N ALA A 68 6.12 9.29 -5.55
CA ALA A 68 5.53 9.53 -6.86
C ALA A 68 6.45 10.34 -7.76
N TRP A 69 7.19 11.32 -7.22
CA TRP A 69 8.21 12.02 -7.99
C TRP A 69 9.34 11.09 -8.45
N MET A 70 9.74 10.09 -7.66
CA MET A 70 10.71 9.08 -8.11
C MET A 70 10.18 8.22 -9.26
N GLN A 71 8.86 8.04 -9.34
CA GLN A 71 8.19 7.24 -10.38
C GLN A 71 7.88 8.07 -11.63
N HIS A 72 7.50 9.32 -11.46
CA HIS A 72 7.15 10.27 -12.52
C HIS A 72 7.75 11.63 -12.18
N PRO A 73 9.03 11.85 -12.53
CA PRO A 73 9.70 13.10 -12.20
C PRO A 73 9.17 14.24 -13.06
N VAL A 74 8.63 15.27 -12.41
CA VAL A 74 8.14 16.52 -13.02
C VAL A 74 8.66 17.73 -12.21
N GLY A 75 8.49 18.94 -12.75
CA GLY A 75 8.80 20.18 -12.02
C GLY A 75 10.27 20.32 -11.59
N TYR A 76 11.20 19.75 -12.36
CA TYR A 76 12.64 19.81 -12.08
C TYR A 76 13.42 20.29 -13.31
N VAL A 77 14.62 20.81 -13.06
CA VAL A 77 15.65 21.08 -14.09
C VAL A 77 16.95 20.38 -13.72
N LEU A 78 17.72 19.96 -14.72
CA LEU A 78 19.07 19.42 -14.51
C LEU A 78 20.08 20.57 -14.56
N ARG A 79 20.72 20.85 -13.43
CA ARG A 79 21.79 21.86 -13.29
C ARG A 79 22.86 21.32 -12.36
N ASN A 80 24.12 21.71 -12.56
CA ASN A 80 25.21 21.35 -11.66
C ASN A 80 25.34 19.83 -11.37
N ASN A 81 25.05 18.98 -12.37
CA ASN A 81 25.00 17.51 -12.25
C ASN A 81 24.02 16.98 -11.18
N ARG A 82 22.93 17.71 -10.92
CA ARG A 82 21.85 17.30 -10.01
C ARG A 82 20.48 17.76 -10.54
N ALA A 83 19.42 17.16 -10.01
CA ALA A 83 18.07 17.66 -10.17
C ALA A 83 17.81 18.77 -9.15
N GLU A 84 17.34 19.91 -9.64
CA GLU A 84 16.93 21.08 -8.85
C GLU A 84 15.44 21.34 -9.06
N LEU A 85 14.74 21.76 -8.01
CA LEU A 85 13.30 22.04 -8.04
C LEU A 85 13.05 23.29 -8.89
N SER A 86 12.23 23.18 -9.92
CA SER A 86 11.84 24.32 -10.76
C SER A 86 10.38 24.71 -10.63
N ASP A 87 9.51 23.74 -10.31
CA ASP A 87 8.08 23.97 -10.11
C ASP A 87 7.55 23.04 -9.01
N PHE A 88 7.38 23.59 -7.81
CA PHE A 88 6.83 22.87 -6.66
C PHE A 88 5.39 22.40 -6.89
N PHE A 89 4.57 23.23 -7.53
CA PHE A 89 3.16 22.90 -7.74
C PHE A 89 2.99 21.77 -8.75
N ALA A 90 3.83 21.71 -9.78
CA ALA A 90 3.85 20.55 -10.68
C ALA A 90 4.18 19.24 -9.95
N VAL A 91 5.11 19.27 -9.00
CA VAL A 91 5.49 18.08 -8.20
C VAL A 91 4.34 17.61 -7.30
N VAL A 92 3.63 18.53 -6.65
CA VAL A 92 2.57 18.21 -5.68
C VAL A 92 1.23 17.91 -6.35
N THR A 93 0.92 18.55 -7.47
CA THR A 93 -0.39 18.43 -8.12
C THR A 93 -0.43 17.39 -9.25
N GLN A 94 0.70 16.75 -9.58
CA GLN A 94 0.71 15.70 -10.61
C GLN A 94 -0.29 14.57 -10.30
N PRO A 95 -1.08 14.11 -11.29
CA PRO A 95 -2.10 13.10 -11.05
C PRO A 95 -1.54 11.79 -10.44
N PHE A 96 -0.33 11.39 -10.87
CA PHE A 96 0.34 10.19 -10.39
C PHE A 96 0.55 10.17 -8.87
N ALA A 97 0.85 11.32 -8.26
CA ALA A 97 1.04 11.43 -6.81
C ALA A 97 -0.27 11.22 -6.05
N TRP A 98 -1.37 11.79 -6.57
CA TRP A 98 -2.69 11.62 -5.98
C TRP A 98 -3.21 10.20 -6.16
N GLN A 99 -2.94 9.55 -7.30
CA GLN A 99 -3.29 8.15 -7.48
C GLN A 99 -2.53 7.24 -6.50
N ILE A 100 -1.20 7.41 -6.36
CA ILE A 100 -0.45 6.65 -5.36
C ILE A 100 -1.00 6.89 -3.94
N PHE A 101 -1.30 8.14 -3.59
CA PHE A 101 -1.86 8.48 -2.29
C PHE A 101 -3.18 7.76 -2.02
N PHE A 102 -4.15 7.89 -2.93
CA PHE A 102 -5.46 7.27 -2.75
C PHE A 102 -5.40 5.75 -2.75
N HIS A 103 -4.59 5.11 -3.60
CA HIS A 103 -4.38 3.65 -3.59
C HIS A 103 -3.79 3.20 -2.24
N THR A 104 -2.67 3.81 -1.83
CA THR A 104 -1.93 3.37 -0.65
C THR A 104 -2.75 3.54 0.64
N VAL A 105 -3.42 4.68 0.79
CA VAL A 105 -4.24 4.97 1.97
C VAL A 105 -5.48 4.07 2.02
N SER A 106 -6.12 3.81 0.87
CA SER A 106 -7.26 2.90 0.78
C SER A 106 -6.86 1.46 1.16
N GLY A 107 -5.71 0.98 0.66
CA GLY A 107 -5.10 -0.28 1.11
C GLY A 107 -4.84 -0.34 2.62
N ALA A 108 -4.37 0.74 3.24
CA ALA A 108 -4.17 0.81 4.69
C ALA A 108 -5.50 0.74 5.48
N TYR A 109 -6.57 1.34 4.97
CA TYR A 109 -7.90 1.23 5.58
C TYR A 109 -8.53 -0.15 5.40
N ILE A 110 -8.29 -0.83 4.28
CA ILE A 110 -8.68 -2.24 4.10
C ILE A 110 -7.99 -3.08 5.17
N LEU A 111 -6.66 -2.95 5.32
CA LEU A 111 -5.90 -3.67 6.34
C LEU A 111 -6.47 -3.43 7.73
N THR A 112 -6.70 -2.17 8.09
CA THR A 112 -7.26 -1.80 9.41
C THR A 112 -8.64 -2.45 9.62
N GLY A 113 -9.51 -2.39 8.62
CA GLY A 113 -10.84 -2.99 8.69
C GLY A 113 -10.79 -4.51 8.87
N PHE A 114 -9.96 -5.20 8.10
CA PHE A 114 -9.77 -6.65 8.22
C PHE A 114 -9.14 -7.06 9.56
N PHE A 115 -8.19 -6.28 10.07
CA PHE A 115 -7.60 -6.51 11.38
C PHE A 115 -8.65 -6.40 12.50
N VAL A 116 -9.43 -5.31 12.53
CA VAL A 116 -10.48 -5.11 13.54
C VAL A 116 -11.60 -6.15 13.40
N MET A 117 -12.00 -6.50 12.16
CA MET A 117 -12.96 -7.57 11.92
C MET A 117 -12.45 -8.93 12.41
N GLY A 118 -11.19 -9.27 12.15
CA GLY A 118 -10.58 -10.52 12.57
C GLY A 118 -10.50 -10.66 14.11
N VAL A 119 -10.05 -9.61 14.81
CA VAL A 119 -10.05 -9.59 16.29
C VAL A 119 -11.47 -9.69 16.83
N SER A 120 -12.42 -8.97 16.23
CA SER A 120 -13.83 -9.02 16.65
C SER A 120 -14.44 -10.41 16.41
N ALA A 121 -14.12 -11.04 15.28
CA ALA A 121 -14.57 -12.38 14.93
C ALA A 121 -14.06 -13.44 15.92
N TYR A 122 -12.82 -13.31 16.41
CA TYR A 122 -12.26 -14.18 17.44
C TYR A 122 -13.10 -14.18 18.73
N HIS A 123 -13.47 -13.01 19.23
CA HIS A 123 -14.28 -12.90 20.45
C HIS A 123 -15.74 -13.28 20.23
N LEU A 124 -16.34 -12.94 19.08
CA LEU A 124 -17.71 -13.32 18.75
C LEU A 124 -17.88 -14.84 18.64
N LEU A 125 -16.90 -15.57 18.07
CA LEU A 125 -16.89 -17.04 18.05
C LEU A 125 -16.91 -17.65 19.45
N ARG A 126 -16.25 -16.99 20.41
CA ARG A 126 -16.18 -17.41 21.81
C ARG A 126 -17.30 -16.84 22.67
N LYS A 127 -18.25 -16.11 22.06
CA LYS A 127 -19.36 -15.44 22.75
C LYS A 127 -18.90 -14.47 23.85
N GLN A 128 -17.74 -13.81 23.65
CA GLN A 128 -17.15 -12.85 24.60
C GLN A 128 -17.46 -11.42 24.19
N HIS A 129 -17.78 -10.56 25.17
CA HIS A 129 -18.06 -9.11 24.99
C HIS A 129 -18.89 -8.80 23.73
N VAL A 130 -19.97 -9.56 23.54
CA VAL A 130 -20.69 -9.65 22.26
C VAL A 130 -21.15 -8.28 21.75
N ALA A 131 -21.67 -7.42 22.63
CA ALA A 131 -22.13 -6.08 22.26
C ALA A 131 -20.98 -5.21 21.72
N PHE A 132 -19.83 -5.21 22.41
CA PHE A 132 -18.64 -4.45 22.02
C PHE A 132 -18.12 -4.90 20.66
N PHE A 133 -17.82 -6.20 20.52
CA PHE A 133 -17.23 -6.72 19.29
C PHE A 133 -18.20 -6.73 18.11
N THR A 134 -19.52 -6.82 18.34
CA THR A 134 -20.51 -6.66 17.25
C THR A 134 -20.48 -5.23 16.72
N LYS A 135 -20.37 -4.22 17.59
CA LYS A 135 -20.28 -2.81 17.17
C LYS A 135 -18.96 -2.54 16.43
N SER A 136 -17.84 -2.96 16.99
CA SER A 136 -16.51 -2.82 16.37
C SER A 136 -16.45 -3.50 15.01
N PHE A 137 -16.97 -4.73 14.90
CA PHE A 137 -17.05 -5.46 13.64
C PHE A 137 -17.85 -4.70 12.57
N ARG A 138 -19.02 -4.14 12.91
CA ARG A 138 -19.87 -3.44 11.94
C ARG A 138 -19.23 -2.16 11.40
N LEU A 139 -18.52 -1.41 12.26
CA LEU A 139 -17.78 -0.22 11.83
C LEU A 139 -16.63 -0.61 10.90
N ALA A 140 -15.84 -1.62 11.30
CA ALA A 140 -14.72 -2.12 10.51
C ALA A 140 -15.15 -2.70 9.16
N LEU A 141 -16.26 -3.42 9.12
CA LEU A 141 -16.85 -3.96 7.89
C LEU A 141 -17.30 -2.85 6.94
N GLY A 142 -17.94 -1.79 7.45
CA GLY A 142 -18.35 -0.66 6.63
C GLY A 142 -17.15 0.01 5.96
N MET A 143 -16.11 0.29 6.73
CA MET A 143 -14.86 0.86 6.21
C MET A 143 -14.17 -0.07 5.21
N ALA A 144 -13.98 -1.34 5.56
CA ALA A 144 -13.34 -2.32 4.68
C ALA A 144 -14.08 -2.48 3.35
N LEU A 145 -15.42 -2.51 3.36
CA LEU A 145 -16.23 -2.64 2.15
C LEU A 145 -16.08 -1.42 1.23
N ILE A 146 -16.22 -0.21 1.79
CA ILE A 146 -16.10 1.04 1.03
C ILE A 146 -14.72 1.11 0.37
N PHE A 147 -13.66 0.92 1.14
CA PHE A 147 -12.31 1.03 0.62
C PHE A 147 -11.91 -0.14 -0.27
N SER A 148 -12.42 -1.36 -0.07
CA SER A 148 -12.18 -2.46 -1.02
C SER A 148 -12.75 -2.17 -2.41
N VAL A 149 -13.96 -1.60 -2.48
CA VAL A 149 -14.55 -1.21 -3.76
C VAL A 149 -13.80 -0.03 -4.37
N ALA A 150 -13.48 0.99 -3.57
CA ALA A 150 -12.71 2.14 -4.01
C ALA A 150 -11.33 1.72 -4.55
N GLU A 151 -10.65 0.80 -3.88
CA GLU A 151 -9.32 0.28 -4.26
C GLU A 151 -9.31 -0.37 -5.64
N VAL A 152 -10.32 -1.18 -5.97
CA VAL A 152 -10.39 -1.84 -7.28
C VAL A 152 -10.61 -0.81 -8.39
N VAL A 153 -11.51 0.15 -8.18
CA VAL A 153 -11.78 1.22 -9.16
C VAL A 153 -10.56 2.11 -9.33
N GLN A 154 -9.98 2.54 -8.21
CA GLN A 154 -8.83 3.42 -8.21
C GLN A 154 -7.59 2.71 -8.78
N GLY A 155 -7.39 1.43 -8.46
CA GLY A 155 -6.31 0.61 -9.01
C GLY A 155 -6.39 0.44 -10.53
N HIS A 156 -7.61 0.34 -11.08
CA HIS A 156 -7.81 0.37 -12.54
C HIS A 156 -7.38 1.71 -13.15
N ILE A 157 -7.81 2.83 -12.56
CA ILE A 157 -7.43 4.17 -13.02
C ILE A 157 -5.90 4.35 -12.94
N HIS A 158 -5.28 3.94 -11.84
CA HIS A 158 -3.84 4.07 -11.65
C HIS A 158 -3.06 3.14 -12.59
N GLY A 159 -3.53 1.92 -12.84
CA GLY A 159 -2.93 1.01 -13.82
C GLY A 159 -2.91 1.60 -15.23
N ALA A 160 -3.98 2.26 -15.66
CA ALA A 160 -4.03 2.96 -16.93
C ALA A 160 -3.08 4.17 -17.00
N GLU A 161 -2.78 4.80 -15.87
CA GLU A 161 -1.78 5.86 -15.78
C GLU A 161 -0.34 5.29 -15.87
N VAL A 162 -0.07 4.18 -15.17
CA VAL A 162 1.20 3.44 -15.27
C VAL A 162 1.44 3.00 -16.72
N ALA A 163 0.41 2.56 -17.44
CA ALA A 163 0.52 2.18 -18.84
C ALA A 163 1.04 3.31 -19.75
N LYS A 164 0.77 4.57 -19.40
CA LYS A 164 1.20 5.76 -20.14
C LYS A 164 2.60 6.21 -19.70
N ILE A 165 2.87 6.21 -18.40
CA ILE A 165 4.08 6.79 -17.83
C ILE A 165 5.24 5.78 -17.79
N GLN A 166 4.95 4.53 -17.42
CA GLN A 166 5.95 3.46 -17.29
C GLN A 166 5.51 2.20 -18.06
N PRO A 167 5.47 2.24 -19.40
CA PRO A 167 4.99 1.12 -20.21
C PRO A 167 5.82 -0.17 -20.02
N ALA A 168 7.12 -0.07 -19.72
CA ALA A 168 7.95 -1.24 -19.40
C ALA A 168 7.51 -1.93 -18.10
N LYS A 169 7.05 -1.17 -17.09
CA LYS A 169 6.48 -1.70 -15.85
C LYS A 169 5.17 -2.41 -16.14
N LEU A 170 4.27 -1.81 -16.93
CA LEU A 170 3.03 -2.46 -17.35
C LEU A 170 3.31 -3.78 -18.09
N ALA A 171 4.23 -3.77 -19.04
CA ALA A 171 4.61 -4.96 -19.80
C ALA A 171 5.15 -6.07 -18.88
N ALA A 172 5.90 -5.71 -17.83
CA ALA A 172 6.36 -6.67 -16.82
C ALA A 172 5.24 -7.16 -15.87
N MET A 173 4.30 -6.30 -15.48
CA MET A 173 3.12 -6.68 -14.69
C MET A 173 2.29 -7.76 -15.37
N GLU A 174 2.29 -7.77 -16.72
CA GLU A 174 1.51 -8.70 -17.54
C GLU A 174 2.36 -9.73 -18.28
N ALA A 175 3.68 -9.75 -18.07
CA ALA A 175 4.63 -10.59 -18.79
C ALA A 175 4.41 -10.57 -20.33
N LEU A 176 4.15 -9.37 -20.87
CA LEU A 176 3.95 -9.13 -22.29
C LEU A 176 5.29 -8.88 -22.98
N TRP A 177 5.75 -9.85 -23.77
CA TRP A 177 7.05 -9.78 -24.44
C TRP A 177 7.05 -8.98 -25.74
N GLU A 178 6.07 -9.24 -26.59
CA GLU A 178 5.94 -8.62 -27.92
C GLU A 178 4.89 -7.50 -27.88
N THR A 179 5.18 -6.39 -28.55
CA THR A 179 4.21 -5.30 -28.76
C THR A 179 3.06 -5.78 -29.62
N LYS A 180 1.83 -5.56 -29.18
CA LYS A 180 0.62 -6.02 -29.87
C LYS A 180 -0.47 -4.96 -29.84
N ALA A 181 -1.11 -4.75 -31.01
CA ALA A 181 -2.44 -4.16 -31.08
C ALA A 181 -3.46 -5.19 -30.55
N GLY A 182 -4.46 -4.72 -29.79
CA GLY A 182 -5.44 -5.61 -29.17
C GLY A 182 -4.82 -6.70 -28.28
N ALA A 183 -3.84 -6.29 -27.48
CA ALA A 183 -3.12 -7.17 -26.57
C ALA A 183 -4.10 -7.93 -25.65
N PRO A 184 -3.94 -9.26 -25.53
CA PRO A 184 -4.82 -10.06 -24.70
C PRO A 184 -4.48 -9.93 -23.21
N GLN A 185 -5.49 -10.08 -22.35
CA GLN A 185 -5.25 -10.39 -20.94
C GLN A 185 -5.20 -11.91 -20.78
N THR A 186 -4.05 -12.46 -20.42
CA THR A 186 -3.90 -13.92 -20.21
C THR A 186 -4.06 -14.25 -18.74
N LEU A 187 -4.97 -15.18 -18.41
CA LEU A 187 -5.30 -15.50 -17.01
C LEU A 187 -4.18 -16.25 -16.29
N PHE A 188 -3.49 -17.17 -16.97
CA PHE A 188 -2.39 -17.94 -16.39
C PHE A 188 -1.14 -17.82 -17.25
N ILE A 189 -0.05 -17.34 -16.64
CA ILE A 189 1.25 -17.17 -17.28
C ILE A 189 2.33 -17.69 -16.34
N ILE A 190 3.32 -18.41 -16.90
CA ILE A 190 4.60 -18.69 -16.25
C ILE A 190 5.69 -17.99 -17.06
N PRO A 191 6.22 -16.84 -16.58
CA PRO A 191 7.25 -16.10 -17.31
C PRO A 191 8.58 -16.87 -17.41
N ASP A 192 9.22 -16.81 -18.58
CA ASP A 192 10.59 -17.26 -18.84
C ASP A 192 11.47 -16.07 -19.18
N GLU A 193 11.87 -15.33 -18.16
CA GLU A 193 12.59 -14.07 -18.34
C GLU A 193 13.93 -14.24 -19.06
N LYS A 194 14.57 -15.41 -18.91
CA LYS A 194 15.85 -15.73 -19.55
C LYS A 194 15.72 -15.94 -21.06
N ASN A 195 14.58 -16.46 -21.53
CA ASN A 195 14.34 -16.73 -22.94
C ASN A 195 13.35 -15.74 -23.58
N GLU A 196 13.04 -14.64 -22.88
CA GLU A 196 12.16 -13.56 -23.35
C GLU A 196 10.80 -14.04 -23.89
N ARG A 197 10.18 -14.98 -23.17
CA ARG A 197 8.90 -15.59 -23.52
C ARG A 197 8.16 -16.03 -22.26
N ASN A 198 6.98 -16.60 -22.44
CA ASN A 198 6.28 -17.31 -21.39
C ASN A 198 6.36 -18.82 -21.65
N LEU A 199 6.68 -19.62 -20.63
CA LEU A 199 6.69 -21.08 -20.73
C LEU A 199 5.28 -21.65 -20.93
N VAL A 200 4.32 -21.03 -20.25
CA VAL A 200 2.91 -21.41 -20.26
C VAL A 200 2.07 -20.14 -20.39
N GLU A 201 1.10 -20.17 -21.29
CA GLU A 201 0.07 -19.15 -21.44
C GLU A 201 -1.28 -19.84 -21.63
N PHE A 202 -2.27 -19.52 -20.79
CA PHE A 202 -3.62 -20.11 -20.90
C PHE A 202 -4.72 -19.10 -20.52
N GLY A 203 -5.85 -19.18 -21.23
CA GLY A 203 -7.02 -18.32 -20.99
C GLY A 203 -6.80 -16.88 -21.45
N ALA A 204 -6.25 -16.68 -22.65
CA ALA A 204 -6.11 -15.36 -23.25
C ALA A 204 -7.47 -14.78 -23.67
N ILE A 205 -7.79 -13.57 -23.20
CA ILE A 205 -8.98 -12.82 -23.59
C ILE A 205 -8.53 -11.71 -24.56
N PRO A 206 -8.79 -11.83 -25.88
CA PRO A 206 -8.32 -10.85 -26.87
C PRO A 206 -8.77 -9.42 -26.57
N GLY A 207 -7.89 -8.44 -26.76
CA GLY A 207 -8.17 -7.01 -26.55
C GLY A 207 -8.39 -6.58 -25.10
N ALA A 208 -8.45 -7.51 -24.14
CA ALA A 208 -8.75 -7.17 -22.75
C ALA A 208 -7.65 -6.36 -22.07
N LEU A 209 -6.36 -6.65 -22.31
CA LEU A 209 -5.27 -5.86 -21.76
C LEU A 209 -5.24 -4.45 -22.37
N SER A 210 -5.45 -4.33 -23.69
CA SER A 210 -5.59 -3.03 -24.37
C SER A 210 -6.74 -2.20 -23.79
N MET A 211 -7.91 -2.82 -23.55
CA MET A 211 -9.04 -2.16 -22.90
C MET A 211 -8.70 -1.72 -21.47
N LEU A 212 -8.06 -2.57 -20.67
CA LEU A 212 -7.71 -2.24 -19.28
C LEU A 212 -6.66 -1.13 -19.19
N ALA A 213 -5.69 -1.10 -20.10
CA ALA A 213 -4.59 -0.15 -20.10
C ALA A 213 -4.96 1.22 -20.71
N TYR A 214 -5.70 1.21 -21.81
CA TYR A 214 -5.93 2.40 -22.63
C TYR A 214 -7.40 2.72 -22.88
N HIS A 215 -8.35 1.92 -22.38
CA HIS A 215 -9.79 2.07 -22.62
C HIS A 215 -10.18 1.94 -24.11
N ASP A 216 -9.37 1.21 -24.88
CA ASP A 216 -9.61 0.89 -26.29
C ASP A 216 -9.13 -0.55 -26.54
N PRO A 217 -10.02 -1.48 -26.95
CA PRO A 217 -9.67 -2.89 -27.15
C PRO A 217 -8.68 -3.11 -28.31
N ASN A 218 -8.45 -2.11 -29.16
CA ASN A 218 -7.50 -2.17 -30.27
C ASN A 218 -6.18 -1.43 -30.00
N ALA A 219 -6.06 -0.75 -28.85
CA ALA A 219 -4.87 0.01 -28.52
C ALA A 219 -3.60 -0.87 -28.53
N VAL A 220 -2.49 -0.27 -28.94
CA VAL A 220 -1.19 -0.92 -28.95
C VAL A 220 -0.59 -0.88 -27.55
N VAL A 221 -0.30 -2.06 -27.00
CA VAL A 221 0.44 -2.20 -25.74
C VAL A 221 1.88 -2.56 -26.06
N LYS A 222 2.82 -1.76 -25.55
CA LYS A 222 4.26 -2.00 -25.73
C LYS A 222 4.68 -3.24 -24.95
N GLY A 223 5.35 -4.16 -25.62
CA GLY A 223 5.96 -5.34 -25.03
C GLY A 223 7.38 -5.07 -24.52
N LEU A 224 7.89 -5.98 -23.70
CA LEU A 224 9.22 -5.88 -23.09
C LEU A 224 10.35 -5.80 -24.11
N LYS A 225 10.21 -6.44 -25.29
CA LYS A 225 11.26 -6.49 -26.32
C LYS A 225 11.51 -5.16 -27.01
N ASP A 226 10.57 -4.22 -26.95
CA ASP A 226 10.78 -2.84 -27.44
C ASP A 226 11.71 -2.02 -26.53
N PHE A 227 11.94 -2.48 -25.31
CA PHE A 227 12.87 -1.87 -24.36
C PHE A 227 14.19 -2.62 -24.36
N LYS A 228 15.30 -1.90 -24.19
CA LYS A 228 16.62 -2.53 -24.05
C LYS A 228 16.64 -3.43 -22.81
N PRO A 229 17.32 -4.59 -22.82
CA PRO A 229 17.37 -5.49 -21.68
C PRO A 229 17.78 -4.80 -20.36
N GLU A 230 18.73 -3.87 -20.41
CA GLU A 230 19.19 -3.10 -19.26
C GLU A 230 18.21 -2.02 -18.76
N ASP A 231 17.09 -1.79 -19.44
CA ASP A 231 16.04 -0.84 -19.04
C ASP A 231 14.76 -1.54 -18.55
N ARG A 232 14.72 -2.87 -18.61
CA ARG A 232 13.56 -3.67 -18.19
C ARG A 232 13.58 -3.91 -16.68
N PRO A 233 12.43 -3.83 -16.00
CA PRO A 233 12.32 -4.29 -14.62
C PRO A 233 12.37 -5.82 -14.54
N PRO A 234 12.69 -6.39 -13.36
CA PRO A 234 12.55 -7.83 -13.11
C PRO A 234 11.13 -8.30 -13.39
N VAL A 235 10.95 -9.13 -14.41
CA VAL A 235 9.62 -9.49 -14.95
C VAL A 235 8.89 -10.41 -13.99
N THR A 236 9.53 -11.51 -13.59
CA THR A 236 8.86 -12.58 -12.84
C THR A 236 8.31 -12.08 -11.50
N LEU A 237 9.13 -11.33 -10.76
CA LEU A 237 8.75 -10.79 -9.45
C LEU A 237 7.64 -9.74 -9.57
N THR A 238 7.74 -8.84 -10.56
CA THR A 238 6.72 -7.82 -10.82
C THR A 238 5.38 -8.46 -11.22
N PHE A 239 5.40 -9.44 -12.12
CA PHE A 239 4.22 -10.19 -12.56
C PHE A 239 3.51 -10.90 -11.39
N VAL A 240 4.25 -11.72 -10.61
CA VAL A 240 3.66 -12.49 -9.50
C VAL A 240 3.09 -11.56 -8.43
N ALA A 241 3.82 -10.50 -8.08
CA ALA A 241 3.35 -9.51 -7.12
C ALA A 241 2.08 -8.82 -7.61
N PHE A 242 2.01 -8.43 -8.89
CA PHE A 242 0.82 -7.84 -9.47
C PHE A 242 -0.39 -8.77 -9.41
N ARG A 243 -0.22 -10.05 -9.77
CA ARG A 243 -1.29 -11.06 -9.72
C ARG A 243 -1.79 -11.31 -8.30
N ILE A 244 -0.89 -11.39 -7.32
CA ILE A 244 -1.26 -11.53 -5.89
C ILE A 244 -2.04 -10.30 -5.42
N MET A 245 -1.54 -9.10 -5.70
CA MET A 245 -2.18 -7.84 -5.31
C MET A 245 -3.59 -7.73 -5.87
N VAL A 246 -3.76 -7.89 -7.20
CA VAL A 246 -5.06 -7.79 -7.87
C VAL A 246 -6.02 -8.88 -7.38
N GLY A 247 -5.54 -10.13 -7.30
CA GLY A 247 -6.36 -11.24 -6.81
C GLY A 247 -6.89 -11.02 -5.39
N LEU A 248 -6.04 -10.51 -4.50
CA LEU A 248 -6.44 -10.16 -3.14
C LEU A 248 -7.37 -8.93 -3.09
N GLY A 249 -7.17 -7.93 -3.94
CA GLY A 249 -8.07 -6.77 -4.06
C GLY A 249 -9.51 -7.18 -4.38
N PHE A 250 -9.71 -8.03 -5.39
CA PHE A 250 -11.02 -8.59 -5.72
C PHE A 250 -11.56 -9.52 -4.62
N LEU A 251 -10.69 -10.30 -3.98
CA LEU A 251 -11.09 -11.13 -2.83
C LEU A 251 -11.63 -10.26 -1.68
N PHE A 252 -11.03 -9.10 -1.41
CA PHE A 252 -11.51 -8.21 -0.34
C PHE A 252 -12.90 -7.66 -0.64
N VAL A 253 -13.19 -7.27 -1.88
CA VAL A 253 -14.54 -6.88 -2.31
C VAL A 253 -15.52 -8.03 -2.11
N ALA A 254 -15.19 -9.23 -2.59
CA ALA A 254 -16.06 -10.39 -2.48
C ALA A 254 -16.33 -10.77 -1.02
N LEU A 255 -15.29 -10.81 -0.19
CA LEU A 255 -15.37 -11.21 1.22
C LEU A 255 -16.11 -10.18 2.07
N THR A 256 -15.84 -8.88 1.87
CA THR A 256 -16.57 -7.81 2.58
C THR A 256 -18.02 -7.72 2.12
N GLY A 257 -18.31 -7.87 0.83
CA GLY A 257 -19.68 -7.92 0.30
C GLY A 257 -20.47 -9.12 0.84
N TRP A 258 -19.86 -10.30 0.86
CA TRP A 258 -20.45 -11.50 1.45
C TRP A 258 -20.72 -11.35 2.95
N THR A 259 -19.76 -10.77 3.67
CA THR A 259 -19.90 -10.45 5.10
C THR A 259 -21.02 -9.44 5.34
N TRP A 260 -21.17 -8.44 4.47
CA TRP A 260 -22.24 -7.45 4.55
C TRP A 260 -23.63 -8.08 4.47
N VAL A 261 -23.84 -9.03 3.57
CA VAL A 261 -25.12 -9.76 3.46
C VAL A 261 -25.44 -10.53 4.76
N ARG A 262 -24.42 -11.07 5.43
CA ARG A 262 -24.57 -11.88 6.65
C ARG A 262 -24.42 -11.12 7.96
N ARG A 263 -24.21 -9.80 7.92
CA ARG A 263 -23.94 -8.94 9.10
C ARG A 263 -25.02 -8.96 10.19
N LYS A 264 -26.25 -9.40 9.88
CA LYS A 264 -27.34 -9.54 10.85
C LYS A 264 -27.32 -10.88 11.60
N LYS A 265 -26.63 -11.90 11.07
CA LYS A 265 -26.57 -13.28 11.59
C LYS A 265 -25.14 -13.72 11.90
N LEU A 266 -24.30 -12.80 12.39
CA LEU A 266 -22.87 -13.06 12.62
C LEU A 266 -22.63 -14.21 13.61
N LEU A 267 -23.37 -14.23 14.73
CA LEU A 267 -23.25 -15.28 15.77
C LEU A 267 -23.70 -16.66 15.27
N GLU A 268 -24.56 -16.71 14.26
CA GLU A 268 -25.04 -17.94 13.62
C GLU A 268 -24.10 -18.42 12.49
N SER A 269 -23.04 -17.65 12.18
CA SER A 269 -22.15 -17.89 11.03
C SER A 269 -20.70 -18.20 11.46
N PRO A 270 -20.43 -19.28 12.20
CA PRO A 270 -19.09 -19.56 12.73
C PRO A 270 -18.04 -19.79 11.63
N GLY A 271 -18.44 -20.32 10.47
CA GLY A 271 -17.54 -20.47 9.31
C GLY A 271 -17.02 -19.12 8.80
N LEU A 272 -17.91 -18.12 8.68
CA LEU A 272 -17.56 -16.77 8.25
C LEU A 272 -16.58 -16.12 9.24
N LEU A 273 -16.85 -16.22 10.54
CA LEU A 273 -15.97 -15.65 11.56
C LEU A 273 -14.58 -16.30 11.54
N LYS A 274 -14.48 -17.62 11.32
CA LYS A 274 -13.18 -18.31 11.13
C LYS A 274 -12.43 -17.80 9.91
N ILE A 275 -13.12 -17.63 8.77
CA ILE A 275 -12.52 -17.09 7.54
C ILE A 275 -11.93 -15.70 7.80
N LEU A 276 -12.66 -14.82 8.50
CA LEU A 276 -12.20 -13.46 8.79
C LEU A 276 -10.98 -13.41 9.71
N ILE A 277 -10.84 -14.35 10.66
CA ILE A 277 -9.62 -14.49 11.46
C ILE A 277 -8.42 -14.85 10.57
N TRP A 278 -8.59 -15.83 9.68
CA TRP A 278 -7.54 -16.22 8.73
C TRP A 278 -7.28 -15.18 7.64
N SER A 279 -8.16 -14.19 7.49
CA SER A 279 -8.00 -13.11 6.53
C SER A 279 -7.13 -11.96 7.04
N ILE A 280 -6.81 -11.91 8.35
CA ILE A 280 -5.93 -10.88 8.94
C ILE A 280 -4.61 -10.68 8.17
N PRO A 281 -3.85 -11.72 7.79
CA PRO A 281 -2.58 -11.53 7.07
C PRO A 281 -2.75 -11.09 5.60
N LEU A 282 -3.93 -11.29 4.99
CA LEU A 282 -4.09 -11.10 3.55
C LEU A 282 -3.87 -9.65 3.10
N PRO A 283 -4.42 -8.61 3.76
CA PRO A 283 -4.12 -7.22 3.40
C PRO A 283 -2.64 -6.87 3.56
N TYR A 284 -1.94 -7.41 4.55
CA TYR A 284 -0.49 -7.21 4.68
C TYR A 284 0.25 -7.76 3.46
N ILE A 285 -0.12 -8.95 2.99
CA ILE A 285 0.46 -9.56 1.79
C ILE A 285 0.14 -8.72 0.55
N ALA A 286 -1.10 -8.25 0.39
CA ALA A 286 -1.50 -7.41 -0.73
C ALA A 286 -0.72 -6.09 -0.76
N LEU A 287 -0.54 -5.42 0.39
CA LEU A 287 0.26 -4.20 0.48
C LEU A 287 1.72 -4.44 0.10
N GLN A 288 2.34 -5.51 0.61
CA GLN A 288 3.73 -5.84 0.25
C GLN A 288 3.87 -6.16 -1.23
N ALA A 289 2.92 -6.91 -1.80
CA ALA A 289 2.87 -7.20 -3.23
C ALA A 289 2.73 -5.91 -4.06
N GLY A 290 1.86 -4.98 -3.67
CA GLY A 290 1.73 -3.69 -4.34
C GLY A 290 3.01 -2.84 -4.27
N TRP A 291 3.67 -2.78 -3.11
CA TRP A 291 4.96 -2.11 -2.98
C TRP A 291 6.05 -2.77 -3.83
N ILE A 292 6.06 -4.09 -3.97
CA ILE A 292 6.95 -4.80 -4.89
C ILE A 292 6.67 -4.37 -6.34
N VAL A 293 5.41 -4.35 -6.79
CA VAL A 293 5.06 -3.88 -8.15
C VAL A 293 5.56 -2.45 -8.38
N THR A 294 5.33 -1.56 -7.42
CA THR A 294 5.69 -0.15 -7.54
C THR A 294 7.20 0.07 -7.55
N GLU A 295 7.94 -0.55 -6.63
CA GLU A 295 9.38 -0.28 -6.41
C GLU A 295 10.29 -1.20 -7.22
N VAL A 296 10.00 -2.51 -7.28
CA VAL A 296 10.76 -3.45 -8.11
C VAL A 296 10.45 -3.20 -9.58
N GLY A 297 9.18 -2.93 -9.92
CA GLY A 297 8.82 -2.57 -11.29
C GLY A 297 9.42 -1.25 -11.77
N ARG A 298 9.98 -0.41 -10.88
CA ARG A 298 10.72 0.81 -11.26
C ARG A 298 12.18 0.49 -11.61
N GLN A 299 12.73 -0.63 -11.13
CA GLN A 299 14.09 -1.03 -11.48
C GLN A 299 14.23 -1.11 -13.01
N PRO A 300 15.38 -0.73 -13.57
CA PRO A 300 16.66 -0.43 -12.89
C PRO A 300 16.83 1.04 -12.48
N TRP A 301 15.74 1.81 -12.46
CA TRP A 301 15.73 3.22 -12.10
C TRP A 301 15.46 3.42 -10.60
N ILE A 302 16.27 4.24 -9.95
CA ILE A 302 15.92 4.77 -8.62
C ILE A 302 15.06 6.03 -8.75
N VAL A 303 15.29 6.82 -9.81
CA VAL A 303 14.43 7.91 -10.29
C VAL A 303 14.17 7.62 -11.75
N TYR A 304 12.93 7.33 -12.09
CA TYR A 304 12.54 6.81 -13.39
C TYR A 304 13.01 7.73 -14.54
N GLY A 305 13.80 7.18 -15.46
CA GLY A 305 14.34 7.90 -16.62
C GLY A 305 15.49 8.88 -16.34
N ILE A 306 15.87 9.11 -15.07
CA ILE A 306 16.86 10.14 -14.70
C ILE A 306 18.09 9.53 -14.01
N MET A 307 17.89 8.60 -13.08
CA MET A 307 18.98 8.04 -12.29
C MET A 307 18.80 6.54 -12.11
N ARG A 308 19.82 5.76 -12.49
CA ARG A 308 19.83 4.30 -12.27
C ARG A 308 20.26 3.96 -10.85
N THR A 309 19.75 2.85 -10.34
CA THR A 309 20.07 2.37 -8.97
C THR A 309 21.57 2.16 -8.76
N LYS A 310 22.29 1.66 -9.79
CA LYS A 310 23.75 1.46 -9.74
C LYS A 310 24.55 2.76 -9.54
N ASP A 311 24.02 3.89 -9.99
CA ASP A 311 24.70 5.19 -9.91
C ASP A 311 24.41 5.91 -8.58
N ALA A 312 23.38 5.45 -7.87
CA ALA A 312 22.85 6.04 -6.64
C ALA A 312 23.56 5.60 -5.36
N VAL A 313 24.26 4.45 -5.42
CA VAL A 313 24.92 3.83 -4.27
C VAL A 313 26.02 4.72 -3.68
N SER A 314 26.19 4.66 -2.36
CA SER A 314 27.28 5.34 -1.67
C SER A 314 28.63 4.64 -1.95
N PRO A 315 29.74 5.38 -2.07
CA PRO A 315 31.07 4.78 -2.24
C PRO A 315 31.60 4.28 -0.88
N ILE A 316 31.03 3.16 -0.39
CA ILE A 316 31.40 2.53 0.89
C ILE A 316 31.68 1.04 0.67
N ALA A 317 32.41 0.41 1.60
CA ALA A 317 32.75 -1.01 1.48
C ALA A 317 31.51 -1.89 1.68
N ALA A 318 31.40 -2.97 0.89
CA ALA A 318 30.30 -3.94 0.99
C ALA A 318 30.20 -4.58 2.39
N SER A 319 31.32 -4.73 3.09
CA SER A 319 31.36 -5.23 4.48
C SER A 319 30.61 -4.31 5.45
N GLN A 320 30.72 -3.00 5.31
CA GLN A 320 30.01 -2.04 6.16
C GLN A 320 28.49 -2.14 5.96
N VAL A 321 28.05 -2.33 4.71
CA VAL A 321 26.64 -2.58 4.37
C VAL A 321 26.18 -3.93 4.93
N GLY A 322 26.99 -4.99 4.78
CA GLY A 322 26.65 -6.32 5.28
C GLY A 322 26.48 -6.36 6.79
N ILE A 323 27.35 -5.68 7.53
CA ILE A 323 27.27 -5.57 9.00
C ILE A 323 26.01 -4.80 9.40
N SER A 324 25.78 -3.62 8.83
CA SER A 324 24.61 -2.80 9.21
C SER A 324 23.30 -3.47 8.80
N LEU A 325 23.22 -4.09 7.63
CA LEU A 325 22.07 -4.86 7.18
C LEU A 325 21.77 -6.03 8.11
N THR A 326 22.80 -6.79 8.50
CA THR A 326 22.64 -7.90 9.47
C THR A 326 22.12 -7.38 10.81
N ALA A 327 22.68 -6.27 11.31
CA ALA A 327 22.22 -5.63 12.53
C ALA A 327 20.74 -5.21 12.44
N PHE A 328 20.33 -4.59 11.32
CA PHE A 328 18.93 -4.22 11.10
C PHE A 328 18.01 -5.44 11.02
N ILE A 329 18.41 -6.51 10.33
CA ILE A 329 17.63 -7.76 10.27
C ILE A 329 17.41 -8.31 11.68
N VAL A 330 18.47 -8.40 12.49
CA VAL A 330 18.37 -8.92 13.86
C VAL A 330 17.46 -8.05 14.72
N VAL A 331 17.71 -6.74 14.76
CA VAL A 331 16.93 -5.81 15.59
C VAL A 331 15.47 -5.77 15.17
N TYR A 332 15.17 -5.65 13.88
CA TYR A 332 13.79 -5.60 13.40
C TYR A 332 13.06 -6.93 13.53
N THR A 333 13.76 -8.06 13.45
CA THR A 333 13.17 -9.37 13.74
C THR A 333 12.77 -9.47 15.20
N VAL A 334 13.64 -9.07 16.14
CA VAL A 334 13.35 -9.07 17.58
C VAL A 334 12.18 -8.13 17.88
N LEU A 335 12.22 -6.89 17.38
CA LEU A 335 11.13 -5.93 17.56
C LEU A 335 9.81 -6.44 16.98
N GLY A 336 9.84 -7.04 15.79
CA GLY A 336 8.68 -7.64 15.15
C GLY A 336 8.08 -8.77 15.99
N ILE A 337 8.91 -9.70 16.49
CA ILE A 337 8.46 -10.79 17.37
C ILE A 337 7.77 -10.23 18.62
N VAL A 338 8.40 -9.25 19.29
CA VAL A 338 7.83 -8.61 20.49
C VAL A 338 6.51 -7.90 20.16
N ALA A 339 6.47 -7.15 19.06
CA ALA A 339 5.27 -6.43 18.64
C ALA A 339 4.10 -7.38 18.35
N PHE A 340 4.31 -8.41 17.52
CA PHE A 340 3.27 -9.40 17.22
C PHE A 340 2.83 -10.19 18.46
N TYR A 341 3.77 -10.50 19.37
CA TYR A 341 3.44 -11.12 20.65
C TYR A 341 2.52 -10.22 21.49
N LEU A 342 2.86 -8.94 21.65
CA LEU A 342 2.07 -7.99 22.43
C LEU A 342 0.70 -7.73 21.77
N ILE A 343 0.66 -7.54 20.45
CA ILE A 343 -0.59 -7.39 19.70
C ILE A 343 -1.49 -8.61 19.94
N ARG A 344 -0.97 -9.83 19.78
CA ARG A 344 -1.73 -11.06 20.04
C ARG A 344 -2.19 -11.14 21.49
N LYS A 345 -1.32 -10.85 22.45
CA LYS A 345 -1.62 -10.89 23.89
C LYS A 345 -2.79 -9.98 24.23
N PHE A 346 -2.76 -8.73 23.80
CA PHE A 346 -3.80 -7.75 24.10
C PHE A 346 -5.07 -7.96 23.26
N ALA A 347 -4.93 -8.38 22.00
CA ALA A 347 -6.07 -8.73 21.15
C ALA A 347 -6.87 -9.93 21.69
N ILE A 348 -6.22 -10.89 22.35
CA ILE A 348 -6.91 -12.04 22.97
C ILE A 348 -7.51 -11.69 24.33
N ALA A 349 -6.88 -10.80 25.10
CA ALA A 349 -7.35 -10.42 26.43
C ALA A 349 -8.74 -9.76 26.41
N GLY A 350 -9.07 -9.05 25.33
CA GLY A 350 -10.32 -8.29 25.22
C GLY A 350 -10.28 -6.96 25.99
N PRO A 351 -11.37 -6.17 25.95
CA PRO A 351 -11.45 -4.91 26.68
C PRO A 351 -11.39 -5.15 28.19
N ALA A 352 -10.75 -4.22 28.92
CA ALA A 352 -10.82 -4.20 30.37
C ALA A 352 -12.30 -4.11 30.83
N PRO A 353 -12.66 -4.67 31.99
CA PRO A 353 -13.99 -4.48 32.57
C PRO A 353 -14.31 -2.99 32.61
N GLU A 354 -15.53 -2.61 32.22
CA GLU A 354 -15.99 -1.24 32.42
C GLU A 354 -15.74 -0.88 33.90
N PRO A 355 -15.02 0.22 34.21
CA PRO A 355 -15.01 0.71 35.58
C PRO A 355 -16.47 0.93 35.94
N ALA A 356 -16.92 0.32 37.04
CA ALA A 356 -18.28 0.47 37.54
C ALA A 356 -18.63 1.95 37.51
N THR A 357 -19.43 2.36 36.53
CA THR A 357 -19.91 3.73 36.48
C THR A 357 -20.62 3.93 37.80
N ALA A 358 -20.21 4.93 38.57
CA ALA A 358 -21.00 5.49 39.64
C ALA A 358 -22.32 5.99 39.01
N ARG A 359 -23.24 5.06 38.78
CA ARG A 359 -24.66 5.31 38.60
C ARG A 359 -25.25 5.05 39.98
N GLY A 360 -25.29 6.11 40.77
CA GLY A 360 -25.83 6.10 42.12
C GLY A 360 -25.26 7.28 42.89
N GLU A 361 -26.16 8.16 43.34
CA GLU A 361 -25.95 9.37 44.14
C GLU A 361 -25.56 10.61 43.31
N VAL A 362 -26.38 11.64 43.07
CA VAL A 362 -27.73 12.06 43.54
C VAL A 362 -28.41 12.79 42.38
#